data_AF-A0A5N7S8F9-F1
#
_entry.id   AF-A0A5N7S8F9-F1
#
_cell.length_a   1.000
_cell.length_b   1.000
_cell.length_c   1.000
_cell.angle_alpha   90.00
_cell.angle_beta   90.00
_cell.angle_gamma   90.00
#
_symmetry.space_group_name_H-M   'P 1'
#
loop_
_entity.id
_entity.type
_entity.pdbx_description
1 polymer ?
#
loop_
_entity_poly.entity_id
_entity_poly.type
_entity_poly.pdbx_seq_one_letter_code
_entity_poly.pdbx_strand_id
1 'polypeptide(L)'
;MKLFATALCALIVAGCSKEPIATSPTDNSEITVEELFTHDGITVYRFRDAGRAVYITRPPLNVTSNYTQHCGKGCVSLETTTTLGAAK
;
A
#
# COMPACT_ATOMS: atom_id res chain seq x y z
N MET A 1 31.10 6.48 -29.35
CA MET A 1 30.47 7.37 -28.34
C MET A 1 28.95 7.26 -28.33
N LYS A 2 28.23 7.47 -29.44
CA LYS A 2 26.75 7.42 -29.47
C LYS A 2 26.15 6.08 -29.00
N LEU A 3 26.67 4.95 -29.49
CA LEU A 3 26.22 3.61 -29.09
C LEU A 3 26.43 3.30 -27.59
N PHE A 4 27.51 3.83 -27.02
CA PHE A 4 27.83 3.64 -25.60
C PHE A 4 26.86 4.43 -24.70
N ALA A 5 26.50 5.64 -25.10
CA ALA A 5 25.50 6.45 -24.40
C ALA A 5 24.10 5.80 -24.46
N THR A 6 23.70 5.26 -25.61
CA THR A 6 22.41 4.56 -25.76
C THR A 6 22.33 3.31 -24.88
N ALA A 7 23.41 2.51 -24.81
CA ALA A 7 23.46 1.32 -23.95
C ALA A 7 23.42 1.68 -22.45
N LEU A 8 24.12 2.74 -22.05
CA LEU A 8 24.11 3.22 -20.67
C LEU A 8 22.71 3.72 -20.26
N CYS A 9 22.01 4.43 -21.17
CA CYS A 9 20.63 4.85 -20.96
C CYS A 9 19.68 3.65 -20.80
N ALA A 10 19.86 2.55 -21.55
CA ALA A 10 19.00 1.38 -21.42
C ALA A 10 19.12 0.70 -20.05
N LEU A 11 20.31 0.71 -19.44
CA LEU A 11 20.56 0.12 -18.12
C LEU A 11 19.92 0.91 -16.98
N ILE A 12 19.90 2.25 -17.05
CA ILE A 12 19.27 3.09 -16.01
C ILE A 12 17.74 3.03 -16.03
N VAL A 13 17.12 2.67 -17.17
CA VAL A 13 15.68 2.40 -17.24
C VAL A 13 15.31 0.94 -16.95
N ALA A 14 16.26 0.03 -16.71
CA ALA A 14 15.92 -1.29 -16.16
C ALA A 14 15.56 -1.15 -14.67
N GLY A 15 14.32 -1.46 -14.30
CA GLY A 15 13.88 -1.50 -12.91
C GLY A 15 13.62 -2.95 -12.52
N CYS A 16 13.95 -3.32 -11.29
CA CYS A 16 13.65 -4.66 -10.81
C CYS A 16 12.16 -4.73 -10.45
N SER A 17 11.37 -5.41 -11.27
CA SER A 17 9.95 -5.70 -11.04
C SER A 17 9.77 -7.06 -10.36
N LYS A 18 10.60 -7.35 -9.35
CA LYS A 18 10.51 -8.62 -8.64
C LYS A 18 9.48 -8.52 -7.54
N GLU A 19 8.51 -9.43 -7.55
CA GLU A 19 7.57 -9.55 -6.46
C GLU A 19 8.29 -9.81 -5.13
N PRO A 20 7.78 -9.27 -4.01
CA PRO A 20 8.34 -9.56 -2.69
C PRO A 20 8.40 -11.07 -2.46
N ILE A 21 9.55 -11.58 -2.00
CA ILE A 21 9.73 -13.01 -1.71
C ILE A 21 8.78 -13.45 -0.57
N ALA A 22 8.50 -12.54 0.35
CA ALA A 22 7.48 -12.72 1.37
C ALA A 22 6.97 -11.35 1.86
N THR A 23 5.70 -11.30 2.23
CA THR A 23 5.16 -10.27 3.11
C THR A 23 4.58 -11.00 4.32
N SER A 24 4.77 -10.43 5.50
CA SER A 24 4.15 -10.96 6.73
C SER A 24 3.54 -9.80 7.50
N PRO A 25 2.31 -9.96 8.03
CA PRO A 25 1.80 -9.06 9.03
C PRO A 25 2.73 -9.10 10.25
N THR A 26 2.84 -7.95 10.93
CA THR A 26 3.58 -7.83 12.17
C THR A 26 2.56 -7.67 13.29
N ASP A 27 2.72 -8.43 14.38
CA ASP A 27 1.96 -8.23 15.62
C ASP A 27 2.73 -7.29 16.56
N ASN A 28 3.42 -6.28 16.01
CA ASN A 28 4.23 -5.36 16.78
C ASN A 28 3.35 -4.53 17.73
N SER A 29 3.28 -4.99 18.99
CA SER A 29 2.53 -4.34 20.07
C SER A 29 3.03 -2.94 20.42
N GLU A 30 4.23 -2.54 19.98
CA GLU A 30 4.74 -1.18 20.16
C GLU A 30 4.04 -0.18 19.21
N ILE A 31 3.40 -0.66 18.15
CA ILE A 31 2.59 0.19 17.26
C ILE A 31 1.27 0.48 17.95
N THR A 32 1.22 1.63 18.61
CA THR A 32 -0.03 2.15 19.17
C THR A 32 -0.94 2.63 18.04
N VAL A 33 -2.13 2.04 17.95
CA VAL A 33 -3.20 2.46 17.05
C VAL A 33 -4.22 3.25 17.84
N GLU A 34 -4.36 4.53 17.52
CA GLU A 34 -5.27 5.46 18.17
C GLU A 34 -6.57 5.54 17.37
N GLU A 35 -7.71 5.36 18.04
CA GLU A 35 -9.00 5.74 17.48
C GLU A 35 -9.16 7.27 17.55
N LEU A 36 -9.51 7.91 16.43
CA LEU A 36 -9.64 9.36 16.36
C LEU A 36 -11.10 9.80 16.47
N PHE A 37 -11.96 9.30 15.58
CA PHE A 37 -13.40 9.63 15.55
C PHE A 37 -14.16 8.65 14.66
N THR A 38 -15.48 8.66 14.79
CA THR A 38 -16.41 7.99 13.88
C THR A 38 -17.32 9.01 13.21
N HIS A 39 -17.46 8.90 11.88
CA HIS A 39 -18.41 9.70 11.11
C HIS A 39 -19.17 8.77 10.15
N ASP A 40 -20.50 8.85 10.15
CA ASP A 40 -21.38 8.01 9.33
C ASP A 40 -21.07 6.50 9.41
N GLY A 41 -20.72 6.04 10.61
CA GLY A 41 -20.38 4.63 10.87
C GLY A 41 -18.98 4.20 10.42
N ILE A 42 -18.18 5.11 9.86
CA ILE A 42 -16.77 4.87 9.50
C ILE A 42 -15.88 5.39 10.62
N THR A 43 -15.11 4.49 11.24
CA THR A 43 -14.15 4.87 12.29
C THR A 43 -12.78 5.14 11.68
N VAL A 44 -12.17 6.25 12.05
CA VAL A 44 -10.83 6.65 11.62
C VAL A 44 -9.83 6.34 12.74
N TYR A 45 -8.76 5.65 12.37
CA TYR A 45 -7.64 5.30 13.23
C TYR A 45 -6.37 5.99 12.74
N ARG A 46 -5.40 6.13 13.64
CA ARG A 46 -4.05 6.61 13.33
C ARG A 46 -2.99 5.76 14.00
N PHE A 47 -1.91 5.49 13.30
CA PHE A 47 -0.67 4.99 13.88
C PHE A 47 0.53 5.77 13.36
N ARG A 48 1.70 5.62 14.00
CA ARG A 48 2.95 6.23 13.54
C ARG A 48 3.85 5.20 12.89
N ASP A 49 4.31 5.51 11.69
CA ASP A 49 5.28 4.73 10.92
C ASP A 49 6.52 5.59 10.69
N ALA A 50 7.64 5.24 11.34
CA ALA A 50 8.89 6.01 11.32
C ALA A 50 8.67 7.53 11.60
N GLY A 51 7.78 7.84 12.56
CA GLY A 51 7.42 9.22 12.93
C GLY A 51 6.33 9.87 12.06
N ARG A 52 6.01 9.30 10.88
CA ARG A 52 4.93 9.75 10.00
C ARG A 52 3.58 9.27 10.53
N ALA A 53 2.59 10.15 10.61
CA ALA A 53 1.21 9.75 10.89
C ALA A 53 0.59 9.05 9.67
N VAL A 54 0.06 7.85 9.88
CA VAL A 54 -0.68 7.08 8.89
C VAL A 54 -2.10 6.89 9.40
N TYR A 55 -3.08 7.12 8.52
CA TYR A 55 -4.50 7.06 8.85
C TYR A 55 -5.14 5.85 8.17
N ILE A 56 -6.02 5.17 8.91
CA ILE A 56 -6.78 4.01 8.42
C ILE A 56 -8.26 4.29 8.66
N THR A 57 -9.10 4.03 7.67
CA THR A 57 -10.56 4.04 7.85
C THR A 57 -11.07 2.62 7.97
N ARG A 58 -12.01 2.40 8.89
CA ARG A 58 -12.70 1.12 9.05
C ARG A 58 -14.20 1.32 8.84
N PRO A 59 -14.78 0.76 7.77
CA PRO A 59 -16.22 0.79 7.54
C PRO A 59 -16.98 -0.10 8.55
N PRO A 60 -18.31 0.08 8.68
CA PRO A 60 -19.12 -0.77 9.56
C PRO A 60 -19.35 -2.18 8.98
N LEU A 61 -19.20 -2.33 7.66
CA LEU A 61 -19.34 -3.59 6.93
C LEU A 61 -18.14 -3.79 6.00
N ASN A 62 -17.94 -5.01 5.52
CA ASN A 62 -16.88 -5.29 4.56
C ASN A 62 -17.10 -4.51 3.26
N VAL A 63 -16.04 -3.88 2.76
CA VAL A 63 -16.07 -3.15 1.48
C VAL A 63 -14.99 -3.73 0.57
N THR A 64 -15.38 -4.22 -0.60
CA THR A 64 -14.47 -4.71 -1.64
C THR A 64 -14.34 -3.67 -2.73
N SER A 65 -13.11 -3.37 -3.13
CA SER A 65 -12.78 -2.45 -4.21
C SER A 65 -11.83 -3.10 -5.20
N ASN A 66 -12.10 -2.89 -6.48
CA ASN A 66 -11.23 -3.32 -7.58
C ASN A 66 -10.61 -2.07 -8.19
N TYR A 67 -9.28 -2.05 -8.30
CA TYR A 67 -8.59 -0.93 -8.93
C TYR A 67 -7.36 -1.42 -9.69
N THR A 68 -6.97 -0.59 -10.66
CA THR A 68 -5.79 -0.84 -11.46
C THR A 68 -4.58 -0.22 -10.75
N GLN A 69 -3.60 -1.04 -10.36
CA GLN A 69 -2.34 -0.59 -9.76
C GLN A 69 -1.22 -0.55 -10.79
N HIS A 70 -0.42 0.52 -10.78
CA HIS A 70 0.86 0.56 -11.50
C HIS A 70 1.97 -0.01 -10.63
N CYS A 71 2.50 -1.18 -10.99
CA CYS A 71 3.54 -1.91 -10.25
C CYS A 71 4.97 -1.56 -10.70
N GLY A 72 5.15 -0.43 -11.38
CA GLY A 72 6.44 0.06 -11.89
C GLY A 72 6.47 0.17 -13.41
N LYS A 73 7.66 0.01 -14.00
CA LYS A 73 7.87 0.25 -15.43
C LYS A 73 7.11 -0.75 -16.30
N GLY A 74 6.09 -0.26 -17.00
CA GLY A 74 5.25 -1.05 -17.92
C GLY A 74 4.33 -2.07 -17.25
N CYS A 75 4.25 -2.05 -15.91
CA CYS A 75 3.52 -3.03 -15.13
C CYS A 75 2.18 -2.46 -14.68
N VAL A 76 1.10 -3.19 -14.97
CA VAL A 76 -0.26 -2.86 -14.56
C VAL A 76 -0.92 -4.14 -14.03
N SER A 77 -1.43 -4.07 -12.80
CA SER A 77 -2.15 -5.18 -12.14
C SER A 77 -3.58 -4.76 -11.79
N LEU A 78 -4.51 -5.72 -11.86
CA LEU A 78 -5.88 -5.57 -11.38
C LEU A 78 -5.93 -6.10 -9.94
N GLU A 79 -5.97 -5.18 -8.98
CA GLU A 79 -5.97 -5.51 -7.56
C GLU A 79 -7.40 -5.48 -7.00
N THR A 80 -7.74 -6.51 -6.23
CA THR A 80 -9.00 -6.59 -5.47
C THR A 80 -8.65 -6.49 -3.99
N THR A 81 -9.04 -5.39 -3.34
CA THR A 81 -8.82 -5.18 -1.91
C THR A 81 -10.14 -5.22 -1.16
N THR A 82 -10.22 -6.05 -0.12
CA THR A 82 -11.36 -6.07 0.80
C THR A 82 -10.96 -5.46 2.14
N THR A 83 -11.60 -4.35 2.50
CA THR A 83 -11.47 -3.76 3.83
C THR A 83 -12.48 -4.44 4.75
N LEU A 84 -11.99 -5.09 5.80
CA LEU A 84 -12.85 -5.73 6.79
C LEU A 84 -13.52 -4.67 7.66
N GLY A 85 -14.83 -4.76 7.79
CA GLY A 85 -15.60 -3.89 8.67
C GLY A 85 -15.46 -4.32 10.14
N ALA A 86 -15.66 -3.38 11.06
CA ALA A 86 -15.89 -3.71 12.46
C ALA A 86 -17.40 -3.93 12.66
N ALA A 87 -17.84 -5.18 12.69
CA ALA A 87 -19.14 -5.49 13.27
C ALA A 87 -19.10 -5.06 14.74
N LYS A 88 -20.04 -4.19 15.11
CA LYS A 88 -20.16 -3.68 16.47
C LYS A 88 -20.63 -4.76 17.44
#